data_AF-A0A123XB49-F1
#
_entry.id   AF-A0A123XB49-F1
#
_cell.length_a   1.000
_cell.length_b   1.000
_cell.length_c   1.000
_cell.angle_alpha   90.00
_cell.angle_beta   90.00
_cell.angle_gamma   90.00
#
_symmetry.space_group_name_H-M   'P 1'
#
loop_
_entity.id
_entity.type
_entity.pdbx_description
1 polymer ?
#
loop_
_entity_poly.entity_id
_entity_poly.type
_entity_poly.pdbx_seq_one_letter_code
_entity_poly.pdbx_strand_id
1 'polypeptide(L)'
;MRKILFSLVVLIGICTLVACRLVDNKTIEFHDQSFNQFTYKGNDYTIMNQIVDENDLGTVKESFFKTLVIDRNSQKVVTKSNSDTVSLAYSGLYNFSDGLAISINDSYYKVSLSSDVQSNNEMLSLEEFNNNSAGGELAIDPSDCRIVKFNNKKFRISSDIVSDDKLKEFLGVIADSKTFILNTGQEISKSELNKIDYSGSNSNEKREVWDYGEVYLLAEEGTIAVEINNEFRIARIE
;
A
#
# COMPACT_ATOMS: atom_id res chain seq x y z
N MET A 1 -26.17 -5.01 80.01
CA MET A 1 -25.92 -6.40 80.44
C MET A 1 -25.43 -7.21 79.25
N ARG A 2 -24.61 -8.21 79.54
CA ARG A 2 -23.66 -8.95 78.67
C ARG A 2 -24.35 -10.13 77.97
N LYS A 3 -23.73 -10.61 76.86
CA LYS A 3 -23.75 -11.99 76.25
C LYS A 3 -24.56 -12.14 74.93
N ILE A 4 -23.90 -12.38 73.76
CA ILE A 4 -23.56 -13.68 73.08
C ILE A 4 -24.83 -14.31 72.48
N LEU A 5 -24.99 -14.83 71.25
CA LEU A 5 -24.22 -15.19 70.04
C LEU A 5 -25.28 -15.76 69.04
N PHE A 6 -24.85 -16.14 67.83
CA PHE A 6 -25.53 -16.88 66.73
C PHE A 6 -25.90 -15.97 65.55
N SER A 7 -25.01 -15.74 64.59
CA SER A 7 -24.54 -16.69 63.56
C SER A 7 -25.68 -17.14 62.64
N LEU A 8 -25.91 -16.40 61.56
CA LEU A 8 -26.32 -16.99 60.29
C LEU A 8 -25.75 -16.14 59.15
N VAL A 9 -24.72 -16.69 58.54
CA VAL A 9 -24.06 -16.22 57.33
C VAL A 9 -25.07 -16.27 56.19
N VAL A 10 -25.48 -15.10 55.70
CA VAL A 10 -26.09 -14.97 54.36
C VAL A 10 -25.20 -14.02 53.58
N LEU A 11 -24.17 -14.64 53.02
CA LEU A 11 -23.24 -14.05 52.07
C LEU A 11 -24.01 -13.80 50.76
N ILE A 12 -24.70 -12.65 50.67
CA ILE A 12 -25.21 -12.16 49.38
C ILE A 12 -23.99 -11.66 48.62
N GLY A 13 -23.45 -12.55 47.78
CA GLY A 13 -22.44 -12.24 46.79
C GLY A 13 -22.99 -11.21 45.83
N ILE A 14 -22.67 -9.94 46.10
CA ILE A 14 -22.71 -8.89 45.09
C ILE A 14 -21.61 -9.26 44.09
N CYS A 15 -21.96 -10.06 43.08
CA CYS A 15 -21.18 -10.16 41.87
C CYS A 15 -21.27 -8.79 41.18
N THR A 16 -20.39 -7.87 41.56
CA THR A 16 -20.04 -6.78 40.66
C THR A 16 -19.43 -7.44 39.43
N LEU A 17 -20.23 -7.53 38.37
CA LEU A 17 -19.73 -7.69 37.01
C LEU A 17 -18.86 -6.46 36.74
N VAL A 18 -17.62 -6.50 37.19
CA VAL A 18 -16.56 -5.70 36.60
C VAL A 18 -16.44 -6.27 35.20
N ALA A 19 -17.18 -5.67 34.28
CA ALA A 19 -16.87 -5.79 32.87
C ALA A 19 -15.39 -5.42 32.78
N CYS A 20 -14.54 -6.43 32.57
CA CYS A 20 -13.20 -6.19 32.08
C CYS A 20 -13.41 -5.44 30.77
N ARG A 21 -13.34 -4.11 30.83
CA ARG A 21 -12.97 -3.34 29.66
C ARG A 21 -11.61 -3.91 29.32
N LEU A 22 -11.54 -4.68 28.25
CA LEU A 22 -10.30 -4.82 27.50
C LEU A 22 -9.91 -3.39 27.17
N VAL A 23 -9.08 -2.80 28.03
CA VAL A 23 -8.30 -1.65 27.66
C VAL A 23 -7.42 -2.21 26.58
N ASP A 24 -7.76 -1.89 25.33
CA ASP A 24 -6.85 -2.03 24.20
C ASP A 24 -5.61 -1.24 24.61
N ASN A 25 -4.63 -1.92 25.21
CA ASN A 25 -3.31 -1.35 25.48
C ASN A 25 -2.61 -1.30 24.12
N LYS A 26 -3.08 -0.43 23.23
CA LYS A 26 -2.38 -0.15 21.98
C LYS A 26 -1.06 0.49 22.37
N THR A 27 0.01 -0.27 22.17
CA THR A 27 1.37 0.18 22.47
C THR A 27 1.77 1.34 21.56
N ILE A 28 1.18 1.41 20.36
CA ILE A 28 1.39 2.42 19.34
C ILE A 28 0.07 3.06 18.89
N GLU A 29 0.06 4.39 18.76
CA GLU A 29 -1.09 5.17 18.31
C GLU A 29 -0.65 6.20 17.26
N PHE A 30 -1.27 6.18 16.08
CA PHE A 30 -1.02 7.17 15.03
C PHE A 30 -1.99 8.34 15.20
N HIS A 31 -1.50 9.58 15.02
CA HIS A 31 -2.36 10.76 15.06
C HIS A 31 -3.18 10.88 13.77
N ASP A 32 -4.50 11.05 13.88
CA ASP A 32 -5.42 11.07 12.73
C ASP A 32 -5.16 12.20 11.72
N GLN A 33 -4.36 13.22 12.08
CA GLN A 33 -4.04 14.37 11.23
C GLN A 33 -2.56 14.47 10.86
N SER A 34 -1.71 13.54 11.31
CA SER A 34 -0.28 13.56 11.05
C SER A 34 0.21 12.22 10.51
N PHE A 35 1.05 12.28 9.49
CA PHE A 35 1.76 11.12 8.94
C PHE A 35 3.20 11.02 9.48
N ASN A 36 3.68 12.04 10.20
CA ASN A 36 5.05 12.11 10.69
C ASN A 36 5.17 11.98 12.21
N GLN A 37 4.07 11.74 12.93
CA GLN A 37 4.06 11.59 14.37
C GLN A 37 3.20 10.41 14.82
N PHE A 38 3.61 9.79 15.91
CA PHE A 38 2.88 8.72 16.58
C PHE A 38 3.27 8.67 18.06
N THR A 39 2.42 8.09 18.89
CA THR A 39 2.70 7.83 20.29
C THR A 39 3.11 6.36 20.46
N TYR A 40 4.21 6.10 21.17
CA TYR A 40 4.63 4.75 21.56
C TYR A 40 4.94 4.68 23.06
N LYS A 41 4.27 3.76 23.76
CA LYS A 41 4.39 3.60 25.23
C LYS A 41 4.22 4.91 26.01
N GLY A 42 3.30 5.76 25.56
CA GLY A 42 2.96 7.04 26.20
C GLY A 42 3.94 8.18 25.91
N ASN A 43 4.91 8.01 25.01
CA ASN A 43 5.78 9.09 24.55
C ASN A 43 5.50 9.39 23.07
N ASP A 44 5.50 10.67 22.72
CA ASP A 44 5.32 11.11 21.35
C ASP A 44 6.64 11.05 20.59
N TYR A 45 6.59 10.47 19.40
CA TYR A 45 7.72 10.34 18.49
C TYR A 45 7.42 11.07 17.19
N THR A 46 8.48 11.63 16.62
CA THR A 46 8.50 12.23 15.30
C THR A 46 9.38 11.38 14.38
N ILE A 47 8.89 11.13 13.17
CA ILE A 47 9.59 10.42 12.12
C ILE A 47 10.48 11.41 11.39
N MET A 48 11.77 11.11 11.33
CA MET A 48 12.79 11.97 10.74
C MET A 48 12.99 11.64 9.26
N ASN A 49 13.46 12.60 8.47
CA ASN A 49 13.89 12.38 7.08
C ASN A 49 15.28 11.74 7.02
N GLN A 50 15.47 10.63 7.72
CA GLN A 50 16.74 9.92 7.81
C GLN A 50 16.49 8.42 7.68
N ILE A 51 16.95 7.83 6.59
CA ILE A 51 16.87 6.39 6.33
C ILE A 51 17.90 5.66 7.21
N VAL A 52 17.49 4.50 7.72
CA VAL A 52 18.33 3.52 8.43
C VAL A 52 18.47 2.30 7.53
N ASP A 53 19.71 1.84 7.31
CA ASP A 53 19.97 0.64 6.51
C ASP A 53 19.36 -0.60 7.19
N GLU A 54 18.77 -1.51 6.42
CA GLU A 54 18.17 -2.73 6.95
C GLU A 54 19.19 -3.58 7.73
N ASN A 55 20.46 -3.58 7.31
CA ASN A 55 21.53 -4.32 7.97
C ASN A 55 21.88 -3.76 9.36
N ASP A 56 21.51 -2.51 9.65
CA ASP A 56 21.73 -1.86 10.95
C ASP A 56 20.58 -2.12 11.93
N LEU A 57 19.48 -2.71 11.47
CA LEU A 57 18.33 -3.02 12.31
C LEU A 57 18.63 -4.16 13.29
N GLY A 58 18.09 -4.01 14.49
CA GLY A 58 18.05 -5.03 15.52
C GLY A 58 16.69 -5.71 15.62
N THR A 59 16.34 -6.11 16.84
CA THR A 59 15.06 -6.73 17.19
C THR A 59 13.85 -5.85 16.89
N VAL A 60 12.78 -6.47 16.40
CA VAL A 60 11.44 -5.85 16.35
C VAL A 60 10.99 -5.48 17.76
N LYS A 61 10.59 -4.23 17.98
CA LYS A 61 10.01 -3.72 19.24
C LYS A 61 8.49 -3.77 19.26
N GLU A 62 7.87 -3.55 18.10
CA GLU A 62 6.44 -3.67 17.91
C GLU A 62 6.17 -4.03 16.44
N SER A 63 5.29 -5.00 16.18
CA SER A 63 4.79 -5.30 14.84
C SER A 63 3.34 -4.85 14.76
N PHE A 64 3.00 -4.15 13.69
CA PHE A 64 1.66 -3.61 13.44
C PHE A 64 1.49 -3.40 11.94
N PHE A 65 0.27 -3.13 11.47
CA PHE A 65 0.06 -2.71 10.09
C PHE A 65 -0.92 -1.54 10.06
N LYS A 66 -0.48 -0.43 9.48
CA LYS A 66 -1.29 0.79 9.34
C LYS A 66 -1.02 1.42 7.99
N THR A 67 -2.06 1.73 7.24
CA THR A 67 -1.94 2.55 6.03
C THR A 67 -2.53 3.92 6.30
N LEU A 68 -1.81 4.95 5.88
CA LEU A 68 -2.30 6.33 5.83
C LEU A 68 -2.37 6.77 4.36
N VAL A 69 -3.42 7.50 4.01
CA VAL A 69 -3.53 8.19 2.72
C VAL A 69 -3.32 9.66 2.99
N ILE A 70 -2.36 10.30 2.31
CA ILE A 70 -1.96 11.69 2.55
C ILE A 70 -2.22 12.48 1.28
N ASP A 71 -2.92 13.60 1.40
CA ASP A 71 -3.05 14.58 0.31
C ASP A 71 -1.73 15.35 0.17
N ARG A 72 -1.10 15.27 -1.01
CA ARG A 72 0.24 15.83 -1.28
C ARG A 72 0.29 17.34 -1.10
N ASN A 73 -0.80 18.03 -1.46
CA ASN A 73 -0.86 19.48 -1.45
C ASN A 73 -1.01 20.03 -0.02
N SER A 74 -1.90 19.44 0.76
CA SER A 74 -2.18 19.86 2.13
C SER A 74 -1.30 19.17 3.18
N GLN A 75 -0.59 18.10 2.79
CA GLN A 75 0.20 17.22 3.67
C GLN A 75 -0.60 16.67 4.86
N LYS A 76 -1.90 16.44 4.65
CA LYS A 76 -2.81 15.93 5.69
C LYS A 76 -3.27 14.53 5.36
N VAL A 77 -3.47 13.74 6.41
CA VAL A 77 -4.13 12.45 6.32
C VAL A 77 -5.58 12.65 5.86
N VAL A 78 -5.99 11.92 4.83
CA VAL A 78 -7.33 11.92 4.25
C VAL A 78 -7.91 10.50 4.25
N THR A 79 -9.23 10.40 4.12
CA THR A 79 -9.94 9.10 4.15
C THR A 79 -10.21 8.53 2.76
N LYS A 80 -9.92 9.28 1.69
CA LYS A 80 -10.15 8.88 0.30
C LYS A 80 -8.91 9.20 -0.53
N SER A 81 -8.52 8.25 -1.38
CA SER A 81 -7.45 8.43 -2.36
C SER A 81 -7.96 9.11 -3.63
N ASN A 82 -7.09 9.91 -4.25
CA ASN A 82 -7.23 10.50 -5.58
C ASN A 82 -5.82 10.68 -6.21
N SER A 83 -5.73 11.28 -7.39
CA SER A 83 -4.46 11.51 -8.13
C SER A 83 -3.41 12.30 -7.33
N ASP A 84 -3.84 13.16 -6.42
CA ASP A 84 -2.98 14.01 -5.60
C ASP A 84 -2.70 13.41 -4.22
N THR A 85 -2.98 12.12 -4.01
CA THR A 85 -2.71 11.43 -2.74
C THR A 85 -1.59 10.39 -2.84
N VAL A 86 -0.84 10.24 -1.76
CA VAL A 86 0.16 9.17 -1.57
C VAL A 86 -0.27 8.25 -0.43
N SER A 87 -0.04 6.95 -0.56
CA SER A 87 -0.30 5.97 0.49
C SER A 87 1.01 5.55 1.16
N LEU A 88 1.04 5.59 2.48
CA LEU A 88 2.18 5.16 3.29
C LEU A 88 1.75 3.97 4.16
N ALA A 89 2.43 2.84 4.01
CA ALA A 89 2.19 1.62 4.77
C ALA A 89 3.25 1.46 5.87
N TYR A 90 2.82 1.50 7.12
CA TYR A 90 3.67 1.36 8.30
C TYR A 90 3.53 -0.05 8.85
N SER A 91 4.64 -0.76 9.04
CA SER A 91 4.60 -2.22 9.31
C SER A 91 5.33 -2.67 10.59
N GLY A 92 6.09 -1.79 11.24
CA GLY A 92 6.80 -2.16 12.46
C GLY A 92 7.73 -1.08 13.00
N LEU A 93 8.11 -1.26 14.27
CA LEU A 93 9.09 -0.46 14.98
C LEU A 93 10.25 -1.36 15.42
N TYR A 94 11.47 -0.93 15.16
CA TYR A 94 12.70 -1.69 15.34
C TYR A 94 13.66 -0.89 16.24
N ASN A 95 14.56 -1.55 16.96
CA ASN A 95 15.75 -0.86 17.44
C ASN A 95 16.86 -0.89 16.40
N PHE A 96 17.79 0.05 16.51
CA PHE A 96 19.10 0.04 15.87
C PHE A 96 20.12 0.63 16.86
N SER A 97 21.39 0.78 16.48
CA SER A 97 22.45 1.22 17.41
C SER A 97 22.13 2.56 18.10
N ASP A 98 21.51 3.49 17.37
CA ASP A 98 21.34 4.88 17.81
C ASP A 98 19.86 5.24 18.10
N GLY A 99 19.01 4.23 18.32
CA GLY A 99 17.62 4.45 18.76
C GLY A 99 16.61 3.51 18.13
N LEU A 100 15.50 4.09 17.65
CA LEU A 100 14.38 3.37 17.04
C LEU A 100 14.21 3.76 15.58
N ALA A 101 13.81 2.79 14.76
CA ALA A 101 13.43 3.00 13.37
C ALA A 101 12.02 2.48 13.13
N ILE A 102 11.25 3.17 12.31
CA ILE A 102 9.91 2.76 11.88
C ILE A 102 9.96 2.34 10.41
N SER A 103 9.34 1.21 10.06
CA SER A 103 9.17 0.80 8.67
C SER A 103 8.04 1.61 8.03
N ILE A 104 8.32 2.14 6.85
CA ILE A 104 7.36 2.83 5.97
C ILE A 104 7.61 2.35 4.55
N ASN A 105 6.61 1.69 3.96
CA ASN A 105 6.74 0.94 2.72
C ASN A 105 7.95 -0.03 2.82
N ASP A 106 8.89 0.07 1.90
CA ASP A 106 10.07 -0.80 1.83
C ASP A 106 11.32 -0.20 2.51
N SER A 107 11.16 0.92 3.21
CA SER A 107 12.25 1.68 3.85
C SER A 107 12.08 1.79 5.36
N TYR A 108 13.18 2.09 6.06
CA TYR A 108 13.20 2.28 7.51
C TYR A 108 13.68 3.68 7.84
N TYR A 109 12.90 4.41 8.65
CA TYR A 109 13.20 5.80 9.00
C TYR A 109 13.48 5.93 10.49
N LYS A 110 14.49 6.72 10.84
CA LYS A 110 14.78 7.04 12.24
C LYS A 110 13.59 7.77 12.86
N VAL A 111 13.28 7.43 14.11
CA VAL A 111 12.31 8.17 14.91
C VAL A 111 13.00 8.77 16.13
N SER A 112 12.60 9.99 16.48
CA SER A 112 13.12 10.73 17.64
C SER A 112 11.96 11.08 18.57
N LEU A 113 12.24 11.23 19.87
CA LEU A 113 11.24 11.80 20.78
C LEU A 113 10.87 13.20 20.28
N SER A 114 9.58 13.49 20.19
CA SER A 114 9.09 14.77 19.68
C SER A 114 9.60 15.96 20.52
N SER A 115 9.90 15.74 21.81
CA SER A 115 10.53 16.73 22.70
C SER A 115 11.96 17.11 22.31
N ASP A 116 12.65 16.24 21.57
CA ASP A 116 14.07 16.37 21.25
C ASP A 116 14.28 16.92 19.83
N VAL A 117 13.20 17.08 19.06
CA VAL A 117 13.22 17.61 17.70
C VAL A 117 13.44 19.14 17.75
N GLN A 118 14.49 19.59 17.07
CA GLN A 118 14.88 20.99 16.92
C GLN A 118 14.41 21.55 15.58
N SER A 119 14.36 22.88 15.48
CA SER A 119 13.81 23.60 14.31
C SER A 119 14.53 23.34 12.98
N ASN A 120 15.78 22.88 13.03
CA ASN A 120 16.61 22.53 11.87
C ASN A 120 16.61 21.02 11.56
N ASN A 121 15.88 20.20 12.32
CA ASN A 121 15.73 18.80 11.99
C ASN A 121 14.72 18.63 10.85
N GLU A 122 15.08 17.81 9.87
CA GLU A 122 14.18 17.44 8.79
C GLU A 122 13.27 16.30 9.25
N MET A 123 11.97 16.58 9.33
CA MET A 123 10.93 15.58 9.52
C MET A 123 10.66 14.85 8.20
N LEU A 124 10.09 13.65 8.26
CA LEU A 124 9.73 12.85 7.09
C LEU A 124 9.08 13.70 6.00
N SER A 125 9.71 13.76 4.84
CA SER A 125 9.20 14.50 3.69
C SER A 125 8.40 13.56 2.79
N LEU A 126 7.29 14.06 2.23
CA LEU A 126 6.57 13.34 1.17
C LEU A 126 7.35 13.29 -0.14
N GLU A 127 8.40 14.12 -0.29
CA GLU A 127 9.24 14.15 -1.48
C GLU A 127 9.99 12.83 -1.71
N GLU A 128 10.38 12.14 -0.65
CA GLU A 128 11.01 10.81 -0.73
C GLU A 128 10.04 9.74 -1.26
N PHE A 129 8.74 9.97 -1.09
CA PHE A 129 7.67 9.11 -1.60
C PHE A 129 7.13 9.59 -2.94
N ASN A 130 7.75 10.63 -3.52
CA ASN A 130 7.48 11.02 -4.91
C ASN A 130 8.10 10.02 -5.90
N ASN A 131 9.01 9.15 -5.45
CA ASN A 131 9.53 8.03 -6.25
C ASN A 131 8.69 6.77 -6.04
N ASN A 132 7.44 6.85 -6.48
CA ASN A 132 6.82 5.91 -7.45
C ASN A 132 5.36 6.30 -7.72
N SER A 133 5.16 7.58 -8.06
CA SER A 133 4.23 7.94 -9.12
C SER A 133 4.78 9.15 -9.90
N ALA A 134 6.07 9.09 -10.24
CA ALA A 134 6.63 9.86 -11.37
C ALA A 134 6.16 9.28 -12.73
N GLY A 135 5.33 8.25 -12.67
CA GLY A 135 4.42 7.78 -13.69
C GLY A 135 3.01 8.27 -13.46
N GLY A 136 2.40 8.98 -14.41
CA GLY A 136 0.95 9.04 -14.50
C GLY A 136 0.38 7.62 -14.37
N GLU A 137 -0.74 7.49 -13.66
CA GLU A 137 -1.40 6.23 -13.31
C GLU A 137 -1.21 5.16 -14.40
N LEU A 138 -0.49 4.09 -14.07
CA LEU A 138 -0.38 2.92 -14.93
C LEU A 138 -1.78 2.36 -15.13
N ALA A 139 -2.31 2.49 -16.33
CA ALA A 139 -3.68 2.12 -16.61
C ALA A 139 -3.79 1.48 -17.99
N ILE A 140 -4.69 0.51 -18.13
CA ILE A 140 -5.07 -0.05 -19.42
C ILE A 140 -5.85 1.01 -20.20
N ASP A 141 -5.60 1.18 -21.50
CA ASP A 141 -6.41 2.10 -22.31
C ASP A 141 -7.85 1.57 -22.38
N PRO A 142 -8.86 2.38 -21.99
CA PRO A 142 -10.27 1.94 -22.00
C PRO A 142 -10.81 1.63 -23.40
N SER A 143 -10.12 2.04 -24.47
CA SER A 143 -10.52 1.78 -25.86
C SER A 143 -9.84 0.54 -26.47
N ASP A 144 -8.68 0.12 -25.95
CA ASP A 144 -7.92 -1.02 -26.47
C ASP A 144 -7.07 -1.63 -25.34
N CYS A 145 -7.47 -2.81 -24.86
CA CYS A 145 -6.81 -3.53 -23.78
C CYS A 145 -5.34 -3.89 -24.10
N ARG A 146 -4.92 -3.82 -25.36
CA ARG A 146 -3.53 -4.10 -25.77
C ARG A 146 -2.62 -2.88 -25.61
N ILE A 147 -3.12 -1.79 -25.03
CA ILE A 147 -2.39 -0.55 -24.80
C ILE A 147 -2.39 -0.23 -23.31
N VAL A 148 -1.22 0.13 -22.79
CA VAL A 148 -1.05 0.67 -21.43
C VAL A 148 -0.69 2.15 -21.53
N LYS A 149 -1.22 2.93 -20.60
CA LYS A 149 -0.93 4.35 -20.42
C LYS A 149 0.02 4.52 -19.26
N PHE A 150 1.03 5.34 -19.46
CA PHE A 150 1.98 5.75 -18.44
C PHE A 150 2.49 7.14 -18.80
N ASN A 151 2.47 8.09 -17.86
CA ASN A 151 3.00 9.44 -18.10
C ASN A 151 2.44 10.15 -19.37
N ASN A 152 1.11 10.08 -19.58
CA ASN A 152 0.44 10.60 -20.77
C ASN A 152 0.92 10.02 -22.12
N LYS A 153 1.71 8.94 -22.10
CA LYS A 153 2.13 8.18 -23.27
C LYS A 153 1.34 6.89 -23.37
N LYS A 154 1.15 6.39 -24.59
CA LYS A 154 0.52 5.10 -24.87
C LYS A 154 1.59 4.13 -25.31
N PHE A 155 1.57 2.94 -24.74
CA PHE A 155 2.48 1.85 -25.04
C PHE A 155 1.67 0.66 -25.55
N ARG A 156 1.89 0.27 -26.79
CA ARG A 156 1.24 -0.92 -27.36
C ARG A 156 2.03 -2.16 -26.97
N ILE A 157 1.37 -3.07 -26.26
CA ILE A 157 1.91 -4.36 -25.85
C ILE A 157 2.02 -5.23 -27.10
N SER A 158 3.20 -5.80 -27.31
CA SER A 158 3.48 -6.74 -28.38
C SER A 158 3.46 -8.18 -27.87
N SER A 159 3.57 -9.14 -28.79
CA SER A 159 3.75 -10.56 -28.47
C SER A 159 5.20 -10.91 -28.09
N ASP A 160 6.15 -9.97 -28.22
CA ASP A 160 7.56 -10.22 -27.95
C ASP A 160 7.78 -10.38 -26.44
N ILE A 161 8.43 -11.46 -26.03
CA ILE A 161 8.75 -11.75 -24.62
C ILE A 161 10.13 -11.18 -24.29
N VAL A 162 10.26 -10.62 -23.09
CA VAL A 162 11.53 -10.15 -22.53
C VAL A 162 11.87 -10.93 -21.27
N SER A 163 13.14 -11.26 -21.10
CA SER A 163 13.66 -11.98 -19.94
C SER A 163 13.98 -11.04 -18.77
N ASP A 164 13.90 -11.56 -17.55
CA ASP A 164 14.03 -10.80 -16.32
C ASP A 164 15.36 -10.02 -16.20
N ASP A 165 16.46 -10.54 -16.78
CA ASP A 165 17.77 -9.89 -16.79
C ASP A 165 17.81 -8.56 -17.56
N LYS A 166 16.81 -8.33 -18.42
CA LYS A 166 16.67 -7.10 -19.21
C LYS A 166 15.81 -6.04 -18.54
N LEU A 167 15.07 -6.39 -17.49
CA LEU A 167 14.28 -5.45 -16.70
C LEU A 167 15.22 -4.46 -16.01
N LYS A 168 14.79 -3.21 -15.92
CA LYS A 168 15.56 -2.13 -15.28
C LYS A 168 14.82 -1.59 -14.07
N GLU A 169 14.12 -0.48 -14.23
CA GLU A 169 13.43 0.21 -13.15
C GLU A 169 12.00 -0.32 -13.03
N PHE A 170 11.56 -0.62 -11.81
CA PHE A 170 10.17 -0.94 -11.52
C PHE A 170 9.31 0.32 -11.62
N LEU A 171 8.27 0.28 -12.45
CA LEU A 171 7.38 1.42 -12.71
C LEU A 171 6.05 1.32 -11.95
N GLY A 172 5.65 0.12 -11.53
CA GLY A 172 4.43 -0.13 -10.77
C GLY A 172 3.71 -1.42 -11.18
N VAL A 173 2.49 -1.60 -10.68
CA VAL A 173 1.63 -2.76 -10.96
C VAL A 173 0.27 -2.29 -11.46
N ILE A 174 -0.27 -2.95 -12.48
CA ILE A 174 -1.64 -2.69 -12.96
C ILE A 174 -2.67 -3.47 -12.13
N ALA A 175 -2.42 -4.75 -11.86
CA ALA A 175 -3.27 -5.63 -11.04
C ALA A 175 -4.75 -5.67 -11.49
N ASP A 176 -4.98 -5.80 -12.81
CA ASP A 176 -6.31 -5.94 -13.40
C ASP A 176 -6.34 -7.15 -14.36
N SER A 177 -7.53 -7.65 -14.68
CA SER A 177 -7.75 -8.75 -15.62
C SER A 177 -8.83 -8.37 -16.62
N LYS A 178 -8.49 -8.39 -17.91
CA LYS A 178 -9.40 -8.01 -18.99
C LYS A 178 -9.67 -9.19 -19.91
N THR A 179 -10.95 -9.43 -20.17
CA THR A 179 -11.38 -10.24 -21.32
C THR A 179 -11.75 -9.30 -22.45
N PHE A 180 -11.15 -9.47 -23.63
CA PHE A 180 -11.36 -8.57 -24.76
C PHE A 180 -11.39 -9.30 -26.10
N ILE A 181 -11.89 -8.63 -27.14
CA ILE A 181 -11.89 -9.17 -28.51
C ILE A 181 -10.51 -8.94 -29.13
N LEU A 182 -9.81 -10.01 -29.50
CA LEU A 182 -8.40 -9.97 -29.93
C LEU A 182 -8.15 -8.98 -31.09
N ASN A 183 -9.07 -8.93 -32.06
CA ASN A 183 -8.90 -8.13 -33.26
C ASN A 183 -9.02 -6.62 -32.97
N THR A 184 -9.96 -6.22 -32.13
CA THR A 184 -10.26 -4.80 -31.85
C THR A 184 -9.59 -4.29 -30.58
N GLY A 185 -9.22 -5.19 -29.66
CA GLY A 185 -8.75 -4.84 -28.32
C GLY A 185 -9.88 -4.42 -27.36
N GLN A 186 -11.14 -4.45 -27.81
CA GLN A 186 -12.26 -3.94 -27.02
C GLN A 186 -12.60 -4.87 -25.86
N GLU A 187 -12.65 -4.31 -24.65
CA GLU A 187 -13.07 -5.03 -23.43
C GLU A 187 -14.50 -5.56 -23.58
N ILE A 188 -14.69 -6.82 -23.16
CA ILE A 188 -16.00 -7.44 -23.01
C ILE A 188 -16.40 -7.28 -21.54
N SER A 189 -17.47 -6.52 -21.30
CA SER A 189 -17.94 -6.29 -19.94
C SER A 189 -18.43 -7.57 -19.28
N LYS A 190 -18.38 -7.61 -17.94
CA LYS A 190 -18.87 -8.75 -17.14
C LYS A 190 -20.33 -9.10 -17.43
N SER A 191 -21.17 -8.12 -17.74
CA SER A 191 -22.56 -8.37 -18.11
C SER A 191 -22.69 -9.11 -19.45
N GLU A 192 -21.83 -8.81 -20.42
CA GLU A 192 -21.81 -9.54 -21.70
C GLU A 192 -21.19 -10.93 -21.56
N LEU A 193 -20.15 -11.08 -20.73
CA LEU A 193 -19.55 -12.39 -20.44
C LEU A 193 -20.52 -13.37 -19.78
N ASN A 194 -21.48 -12.86 -19.01
CA ASN A 194 -22.50 -13.68 -18.35
C ASN A 194 -23.67 -14.08 -19.26
N LYS A 195 -23.67 -13.67 -20.53
CA LYS A 195 -24.71 -14.06 -21.49
C LYS A 195 -24.29 -15.29 -22.28
N ILE A 196 -25.25 -16.19 -22.49
CA ILE A 196 -25.09 -17.31 -23.42
C ILE A 196 -25.50 -16.84 -24.81
N ASP A 197 -24.60 -16.96 -25.79
CA ASP A 197 -24.92 -16.77 -27.20
C ASP A 197 -25.49 -18.06 -27.79
N TYR A 198 -26.81 -18.22 -27.67
CA TYR A 198 -27.51 -19.41 -28.19
C TYR A 198 -27.52 -19.49 -29.72
N SER A 199 -27.41 -18.36 -30.43
CA SER A 199 -27.43 -18.33 -31.90
C SER A 199 -26.05 -18.53 -32.54
N GLY A 200 -24.97 -18.44 -31.76
CA GLY A 200 -23.60 -18.52 -32.26
C GLY A 200 -23.20 -17.30 -33.10
N SER A 201 -23.86 -16.16 -32.90
CA SER A 201 -23.59 -14.91 -33.63
C SER A 201 -22.15 -14.41 -33.40
N ASN A 202 -21.56 -14.75 -32.26
CA ASN A 202 -20.22 -14.37 -31.85
C ASN A 202 -19.18 -15.48 -32.12
N SER A 203 -19.54 -16.54 -32.85
CA SER A 203 -18.67 -17.71 -33.10
C SER A 203 -17.33 -17.38 -33.76
N ASN A 204 -17.25 -16.29 -34.51
CA ASN A 204 -16.02 -15.82 -35.16
C ASN A 204 -15.21 -14.83 -34.32
N GLU A 205 -15.73 -14.39 -33.16
CA GLU A 205 -15.03 -13.47 -32.26
C GLU A 205 -13.99 -14.22 -31.42
N LYS A 206 -12.71 -14.03 -31.75
CA LYS A 206 -11.63 -14.52 -30.91
C LYS A 206 -11.51 -13.63 -29.68
N ARG A 207 -11.66 -14.23 -28.51
CA ARG A 207 -11.49 -13.58 -27.21
C ARG A 207 -10.16 -13.95 -26.62
N GLU A 208 -9.54 -13.01 -25.92
CA GLU A 208 -8.39 -13.27 -25.05
C GLU A 208 -8.65 -12.77 -23.64
N VAL A 209 -7.91 -13.34 -22.69
CA VAL A 209 -7.88 -12.93 -21.29
C VAL A 209 -6.44 -12.60 -20.96
N TRP A 210 -6.19 -11.36 -20.54
CA TRP A 210 -4.90 -10.90 -20.05
C TRP A 210 -5.04 -10.53 -18.58
N ASP A 211 -4.20 -11.15 -17.75
CA ASP A 211 -3.93 -10.77 -16.37
C ASP A 211 -2.70 -9.87 -16.37
N TYR A 212 -2.89 -8.61 -15.99
CA TYR A 212 -1.86 -7.56 -16.04
C TYR A 212 -1.19 -7.43 -14.67
N GLY A 213 0.12 -7.64 -14.65
CA GLY A 213 0.92 -7.60 -13.43
C GLY A 213 1.83 -6.39 -13.36
N GLU A 214 3.10 -6.67 -13.09
CA GLU A 214 4.17 -5.69 -12.91
C GLU A 214 4.57 -5.01 -14.23
N VAL A 215 5.09 -3.78 -14.13
CA VAL A 215 5.57 -2.99 -15.25
C VAL A 215 6.98 -2.47 -14.95
N TYR A 216 7.89 -2.63 -15.90
CA TYR A 216 9.29 -2.21 -15.78
C TYR A 216 9.74 -1.36 -16.97
N LEU A 217 10.71 -0.49 -16.74
CA LEU A 217 11.47 0.16 -17.80
C LEU A 217 12.44 -0.84 -18.45
N LEU A 218 12.64 -0.70 -19.76
CA LEU A 218 13.67 -1.43 -20.51
C LEU A 218 14.81 -0.49 -20.90
N ALA A 219 15.96 -1.07 -21.27
CA ALA A 219 17.14 -0.31 -21.67
C ALA A 219 16.96 0.48 -22.97
N GLU A 220 16.06 0.03 -23.86
CA GLU A 220 15.73 0.73 -25.10
C GLU A 220 14.75 1.88 -24.79
N GLU A 221 15.12 3.10 -25.20
CA GLU A 221 14.32 4.29 -24.97
C GLU A 221 12.92 4.14 -25.60
N GLY A 222 11.88 4.53 -24.87
CA GLY A 222 10.50 4.44 -25.35
C GLY A 222 9.90 3.03 -25.28
N THR A 223 10.55 2.11 -24.56
CA THR A 223 10.03 0.75 -24.33
C THR A 223 9.86 0.44 -22.86
N ILE A 224 8.82 -0.33 -22.55
CA ILE A 224 8.55 -0.87 -21.22
C ILE A 224 8.28 -2.37 -21.34
N ALA A 225 8.45 -3.09 -20.24
CA ALA A 225 7.99 -4.47 -20.08
C ALA A 225 6.69 -4.46 -19.28
N VAL A 226 5.67 -5.18 -19.74
CA VAL A 226 4.41 -5.38 -19.03
C VAL A 226 4.24 -6.87 -18.80
N GLU A 227 4.06 -7.28 -17.55
CA GLU A 227 3.72 -8.65 -17.22
C GLU A 227 2.29 -8.97 -17.67
N ILE A 228 2.16 -9.96 -18.54
CA ILE A 228 0.88 -10.47 -19.05
C ILE A 228 0.87 -11.98 -18.88
N ASN A 229 -0.05 -12.50 -18.07
CA ASN A 229 -0.20 -13.94 -17.81
C ASN A 229 1.10 -14.62 -17.32
N ASN A 230 1.83 -13.95 -16.42
CA ASN A 230 3.13 -14.36 -15.86
C ASN A 230 4.31 -14.36 -16.85
N GLU A 231 4.19 -13.64 -17.98
CA GLU A 231 5.30 -13.42 -18.92
C GLU A 231 5.48 -11.92 -19.17
N PHE A 232 6.71 -11.41 -19.08
CA PHE A 232 7.00 -10.04 -19.45
C PHE A 232 6.99 -9.86 -20.97
N ARG A 233 6.09 -8.98 -21.45
CA ARG A 233 5.97 -8.62 -22.87
C ARG A 233 6.49 -7.22 -23.12
N ILE A 234 7.13 -7.01 -24.27
CA ILE A 234 7.61 -5.69 -24.67
C ILE A 234 6.42 -4.84 -25.12
N ALA A 235 6.30 -3.63 -24.58
CA ALA A 235 5.42 -2.59 -25.06
C ALA A 235 6.22 -1.38 -25.55
N ARG A 236 5.82 -0.83 -26.71
CA ARG A 236 6.52 0.28 -27.37
C ARG A 236 5.61 1.48 -27.47
N ILE A 237 6.18 2.68 -27.37
CA ILE A 237 5.43 3.92 -27.54
C ILE A 237 4.73 3.96 -28.91
N GLU A 238 3.47 4.40 -28.92
CA GLU A 238 2.73 4.72 -30.17
C GLU A 238 3.10 6.08 -30.74
#